data_AF-A0A535IXZ4-F1
#
_entry.id   AF-A0A535IXZ4-F1
#
_cell.length_a   1.000
_cell.length_b   1.000
_cell.length_c   1.000
_cell.angle_alpha   90.00
_cell.angle_beta   90.00
_cell.angle_gamma   90.00
#
_symmetry.space_group_name_H-M   'P 1'
#
loop_
_entity.id
_entity.type
_entity.pdbx_description
1 polymer ?
#
loop_
_entity_poly.entity_id
_entity_poly.type
_entity_poly.pdbx_seq_one_letter_code
_entity_poly.pdbx_strand_id
1 'polypeptide(L)'
;MIWYDTRNDACYSRIRPIGNCAPGAAEPLVPSLDVYGTSSSDHGDTFATSARITDETTNAAFEAFSGRTVPFNGDYIWLTSNGTTAYAVWTDYRNQVGGVDQRETGTSADNDPGGDVLQCRTFVNGAWTGDTCPRDGGLDQNIYGDGAP
;
A
#
# COMPACT_ATOMS: atom_id res chain seq x y z
N MET A 1 -9.28 15.78 -10.11
CA MET A 1 -9.56 14.84 -9.01
C MET A 1 -8.51 13.75 -9.04
N ILE A 2 -8.07 13.27 -7.88
CA ILE A 2 -7.19 12.09 -7.77
C ILE A 2 -7.74 11.15 -6.70
N TRP A 3 -7.52 9.85 -6.85
CA TRP A 3 -7.99 8.82 -5.93
C TRP A 3 -7.12 7.57 -5.99
N TYR A 4 -7.14 6.81 -4.91
CA TYR A 4 -6.65 5.43 -4.90
C TYR A 4 -7.68 4.51 -5.56
N ASP A 5 -7.22 3.61 -6.41
CA ASP A 5 -8.07 2.72 -7.20
C ASP A 5 -7.50 1.31 -7.21
N THR A 6 -8.37 0.30 -7.13
CA THR A 6 -8.01 -1.12 -7.14
C THR A 6 -8.44 -1.83 -8.42
N ARG A 7 -8.73 -1.09 -9.50
CA ARG A 7 -9.18 -1.69 -10.77
C ARG A 7 -8.18 -2.64 -11.41
N ASN A 8 -6.90 -2.55 -11.04
CA ASN A 8 -5.85 -3.47 -11.50
C ASN A 8 -5.50 -4.55 -10.46
N ASP A 9 -6.24 -4.65 -9.34
CA ASP A 9 -6.08 -5.74 -8.38
C ASP A 9 -6.44 -7.08 -9.04
N ALA A 10 -5.42 -7.91 -9.29
CA ALA A 10 -5.58 -9.23 -9.90
C ALA A 10 -6.43 -10.18 -9.05
N CYS A 11 -6.58 -9.88 -7.76
CA CYS A 11 -7.32 -10.66 -6.78
C CYS A 11 -8.62 -9.98 -6.34
N TYR A 12 -9.06 -8.93 -7.05
CA TYR A 12 -10.21 -8.11 -6.70
C TYR A 12 -11.44 -8.93 -6.30
N SER A 13 -12.03 -8.55 -5.18
CA SER A 13 -13.32 -9.05 -4.73
C SER A 13 -14.02 -8.00 -3.89
N ARG A 14 -15.33 -7.89 -4.09
CA ARG A 14 -16.19 -6.97 -3.32
C ARG A 14 -16.35 -7.38 -1.84
N ILE A 15 -15.89 -8.58 -1.48
CA ILE A 15 -16.06 -9.16 -0.13
C ILE A 15 -14.73 -9.53 0.53
N ARG A 16 -13.59 -9.21 -0.08
CA ARG A 16 -12.27 -9.41 0.53
C ARG A 16 -11.58 -8.06 0.70
N PRO A 17 -10.67 -7.94 1.68
CA PRO A 17 -9.78 -6.79 1.74
C PRO A 17 -8.99 -6.62 0.43
N ILE A 18 -8.48 -5.41 0.21
CA ILE A 18 -7.72 -5.01 -0.97
C ILE A 18 -6.49 -5.93 -1.10
N GLY A 19 -6.28 -6.53 -2.28
CA GLY A 19 -5.14 -7.41 -2.54
C GLY A 19 -5.26 -8.83 -1.98
N ASN A 20 -6.29 -9.14 -1.18
CA ASN A 20 -6.49 -10.50 -0.67
C ASN A 20 -7.04 -11.42 -1.76
N CYS A 21 -6.26 -12.43 -2.12
CA CYS A 21 -6.67 -13.48 -3.03
C CYS A 21 -7.64 -14.47 -2.38
N ALA A 22 -8.28 -15.29 -3.20
CA ALA A 22 -9.15 -16.35 -2.69
C ALA A 22 -8.30 -17.38 -1.89
N PRO A 23 -8.88 -18.04 -0.86
CA PRO A 23 -8.17 -19.08 -0.12
C PRO A 23 -7.57 -20.15 -1.05
N GLY A 24 -6.33 -20.54 -0.78
CA GLY A 24 -5.60 -21.52 -1.60
C GLY A 24 -4.91 -20.93 -2.84
N ALA A 25 -4.94 -19.61 -3.03
CA ALA A 25 -4.05 -18.94 -3.98
C ALA A 25 -2.58 -19.18 -3.63
N ALA A 26 -1.72 -19.24 -4.65
CA ALA A 26 -0.28 -19.38 -4.47
C ALA A 26 0.32 -18.15 -3.75
N GLU A 27 -0.16 -16.96 -4.11
CA GLU A 27 0.13 -15.70 -3.42
C GLU A 27 -1.18 -15.20 -2.80
N PRO A 28 -1.33 -15.18 -1.46
CA PRO A 28 -2.57 -14.78 -0.81
C PRO A 28 -2.74 -13.26 -0.69
N LEU A 29 -1.64 -12.50 -0.80
CA LEU A 29 -1.61 -11.04 -0.88
C LEU A 29 -0.84 -10.58 -2.11
N VAL A 30 -1.41 -9.64 -2.87
CA VAL A 30 -0.80 -9.09 -4.08
C VAL A 30 -0.87 -7.56 -4.11
N PRO A 31 0.07 -6.90 -4.84
CA PRO A 31 -0.08 -5.49 -5.16
C PRO A 31 -1.42 -5.22 -5.84
N SER A 32 -2.12 -4.20 -5.36
CA SER A 32 -3.54 -4.00 -5.66
C SER A 32 -3.97 -2.54 -5.66
N LEU A 33 -3.07 -1.60 -5.31
CA LEU A 33 -3.39 -0.19 -5.19
C LEU A 33 -2.59 0.67 -6.17
N ASP A 34 -3.32 1.50 -6.92
CA ASP A 34 -2.81 2.50 -7.84
C ASP A 34 -3.38 3.88 -7.52
N VAL A 35 -2.76 4.94 -8.05
CA VAL A 35 -3.35 6.28 -8.07
C VAL A 35 -3.83 6.61 -9.46
N TYR A 36 -5.07 7.07 -9.56
CA TYR A 36 -5.67 7.56 -10.79
C TYR A 36 -6.05 9.03 -10.65
N GLY A 37 -6.09 9.72 -11.79
CA GLY A 37 -6.52 11.10 -11.89
C GLY A 37 -7.43 11.35 -13.07
N THR A 38 -8.21 12.42 -12.98
CA THR A 38 -9.00 13.00 -14.07
C THR A 38 -9.17 14.50 -13.85
N SER A 39 -9.47 15.23 -14.92
CA SER A 39 -9.79 16.65 -14.91
C SER A 39 -11.24 16.92 -15.31
N SER A 40 -11.71 18.10 -14.93
CA SER A 40 -13.02 18.65 -15.30
C SER A 40 -12.80 20.07 -15.81
N SER A 41 -13.53 20.44 -16.86
CA SER A 41 -13.56 21.80 -17.42
C SER A 41 -14.84 22.56 -17.09
N ASP A 42 -15.73 21.97 -16.29
CA ASP A 42 -17.08 22.44 -16.01
C ASP A 42 -17.40 22.39 -14.51
N HIS A 43 -16.43 22.77 -13.67
CA HIS A 43 -16.57 22.85 -12.21
C HIS A 43 -16.96 21.52 -11.53
N GLY A 44 -16.62 20.39 -12.15
CA GLY A 44 -16.89 19.05 -11.63
C GLY A 44 -18.20 18.44 -12.07
N ASP A 45 -18.95 19.06 -12.98
CA ASP A 45 -20.19 18.50 -13.53
C ASP A 45 -19.91 17.26 -14.39
N THR A 46 -18.82 17.30 -15.17
CA THR A 46 -18.31 16.15 -15.93
C THR A 46 -16.81 15.98 -15.77
N PHE A 47 -16.34 14.76 -15.97
CA PHE A 47 -14.92 14.41 -15.87
C PHE A 47 -14.46 13.74 -17.16
N ALA A 48 -13.23 14.06 -17.56
CA ALA A 48 -12.55 13.36 -18.64
C ALA A 48 -12.29 11.89 -18.28
N THR A 49 -11.85 11.11 -19.26
CA THR A 49 -11.38 9.74 -19.02
C THR A 49 -10.23 9.75 -18.02
N SER A 50 -10.32 8.92 -16.98
CA SER A 50 -9.28 8.79 -15.97
C SER A 50 -7.99 8.19 -16.54
N ALA A 51 -6.84 8.65 -16.08
CA ALA A 51 -5.53 8.05 -16.35
C ALA A 51 -4.87 7.57 -15.05
N ARG A 52 -4.06 6.51 -15.15
CA ARG A 52 -3.21 6.04 -14.05
C ARG A 52 -2.03 7.01 -13.91
N ILE A 53 -1.74 7.43 -12.69
CA ILE A 53 -0.63 8.31 -12.34
C ILE A 53 0.56 7.48 -11.82
N THR A 54 0.31 6.37 -11.12
CA THR A 54 1.37 5.47 -10.66
C THR A 54 1.98 4.64 -11.80
N ASP A 55 3.30 4.47 -11.77
CA ASP A 55 3.99 3.52 -12.66
C ASP A 55 3.83 2.07 -12.17
N GLU A 56 3.83 1.87 -10.85
CA GLU A 56 3.82 0.57 -10.18
C GLU A 56 2.55 0.40 -9.34
N THR A 57 2.00 -0.81 -9.33
CA THR A 57 0.91 -1.16 -8.42
C THR A 57 1.54 -1.58 -7.10
N THR A 58 1.00 -1.10 -5.99
CA THR A 58 1.62 -1.27 -4.67
C THR A 58 0.78 -2.15 -3.76
N ASN A 59 1.42 -2.78 -2.78
CA ASN A 59 0.75 -3.58 -1.76
C ASN A 59 0.39 -2.70 -0.56
N ALA A 60 -0.89 -2.42 -0.37
CA ALA A 60 -1.39 -1.64 0.77
C ALA A 60 -1.59 -2.49 2.05
N ALA A 61 -1.35 -3.80 1.97
CA ALA A 61 -1.51 -4.74 3.08
C ALA A 61 -0.22 -4.93 3.90
N PHE A 62 0.82 -4.12 3.68
CA PHE A 62 2.04 -4.24 4.47
C PHE A 62 1.84 -3.85 5.94
N GLU A 63 2.20 -4.76 6.84
CA GLU A 63 2.00 -4.64 8.28
C GLU A 63 3.09 -3.82 8.98
N ALA A 64 3.16 -2.52 8.69
CA ALA A 64 4.23 -1.68 9.22
C ALA A 64 4.00 -1.21 10.68
N PHE A 65 2.79 -1.35 11.25
CA PHE A 65 2.41 -0.69 12.51
C PHE A 65 2.08 -1.67 13.64
N SER A 66 1.81 -1.12 14.84
CA SER A 66 1.41 -1.91 16.02
C SER A 66 2.37 -3.06 16.38
N GLY A 67 3.67 -2.82 16.18
CA GLY A 67 4.67 -3.87 16.37
C GLY A 67 4.66 -4.91 15.26
N ARG A 68 4.27 -4.53 14.04
CA ARG A 68 4.22 -5.32 12.80
C ARG A 68 2.97 -6.17 12.60
N THR A 69 1.80 -5.79 13.13
CA THR A 69 0.57 -6.62 13.10
C THR A 69 -0.62 -5.94 12.42
N VAL A 70 -0.39 -4.76 11.85
CA VAL A 70 -1.49 -3.94 11.32
C VAL A 70 -1.06 -3.35 10.00
N PRO A 71 -1.79 -3.65 8.91
CA PRO A 71 -1.63 -2.95 7.66
C PRO A 71 -2.15 -1.52 7.78
N PHE A 72 -1.44 -0.59 7.18
CA PHE A 72 -1.87 0.80 7.14
C PHE A 72 -1.55 1.38 5.78
N ASN A 73 -2.60 1.79 5.08
CA ASN A 73 -2.44 2.63 3.90
C ASN A 73 -2.38 4.09 4.39
N GLY A 74 -1.22 4.74 4.28
CA GLY A 74 -0.95 6.09 4.76
C GLY A 74 -1.95 7.15 4.33
N ASP A 75 -1.99 8.24 5.09
CA ASP A 75 -3.04 9.26 5.00
C ASP A 75 -2.86 10.26 3.84
N TYR A 76 -1.76 10.17 3.07
CA TYR A 76 -1.45 11.19 2.08
C TYR A 76 -2.02 10.87 0.70
N ILE A 77 -2.97 11.70 0.28
CA ILE A 77 -3.31 11.94 -1.13
C ILE A 77 -3.56 13.44 -1.32
N TRP A 78 -2.77 14.08 -2.18
CA TRP A 78 -2.78 15.54 -2.33
C TRP A 78 -2.71 15.95 -3.80
N LEU A 79 -3.45 16.99 -4.16
CA LEU A 79 -3.47 17.58 -5.50
C LEU A 79 -3.23 19.09 -5.40
N THR A 80 -2.30 19.60 -6.19
CA THR A 80 -2.12 21.04 -6.41
C THR A 80 -2.28 21.35 -7.89
N SER A 81 -2.98 22.44 -8.19
CA SER A 81 -3.16 22.94 -9.56
C SER A 81 -3.02 24.45 -9.60
N ASN A 82 -2.43 24.96 -10.68
CA ASN A 82 -2.30 26.41 -10.96
C ASN A 82 -3.10 26.85 -12.20
N GLY A 83 -3.98 25.99 -12.73
CA GLY A 83 -4.80 26.25 -13.92
C GLY A 83 -4.18 25.80 -15.25
N THR A 84 -2.86 25.59 -15.31
CA THR A 84 -2.18 25.03 -16.50
C THR A 84 -1.51 23.68 -16.25
N THR A 85 -1.17 23.40 -14.99
CA THR A 85 -0.51 22.18 -14.56
C THR A 85 -1.11 21.71 -13.26
N ALA A 86 -1.26 20.40 -13.10
CA ALA A 86 -1.62 19.76 -11.86
C ALA A 86 -0.52 18.77 -11.44
N TYR A 87 -0.27 18.66 -10.15
CA TYR A 87 0.71 17.74 -9.56
C TYR A 87 0.06 16.99 -8.40
N ALA A 88 0.12 15.67 -8.46
CA ALA A 88 -0.40 14.77 -7.45
C ALA A 88 0.73 14.24 -6.57
N VAL A 89 0.42 14.01 -5.30
CA VAL A 89 1.32 13.39 -4.33
C VAL A 89 0.54 12.34 -3.54
N TRP A 90 1.14 11.17 -3.29
CA TRP A 90 0.49 10.04 -2.61
C TRP A 90 1.48 9.22 -1.78
N THR A 91 0.94 8.47 -0.82
CA THR A 91 1.69 7.41 -0.12
C THR A 91 1.81 6.18 -1.02
N ASP A 92 3.01 5.61 -1.10
CA ASP A 92 3.37 4.51 -2.01
C ASP A 92 4.29 3.50 -1.31
N TYR A 93 4.04 2.20 -1.55
CA TYR A 93 4.74 1.09 -0.90
C TYR A 93 5.73 0.36 -1.81
N ARG A 94 6.05 0.91 -2.99
CA ARG A 94 6.91 0.21 -3.96
C ARG A 94 8.31 -0.14 -3.45
N ASN A 95 8.78 0.54 -2.39
CA ASN A 95 10.07 0.27 -1.78
C ASN A 95 9.97 -0.48 -0.45
N GLN A 96 8.76 -0.76 0.03
CA GLN A 96 8.61 -1.50 1.26
C GLN A 96 9.12 -2.92 1.06
N VAL A 97 10.08 -3.30 1.90
CA VAL A 97 10.72 -4.61 1.81
C VAL A 97 9.89 -5.60 2.61
N GLY A 98 9.39 -6.62 1.91
CA GLY A 98 8.69 -7.74 2.53
C GLY A 98 9.61 -8.54 3.47
N GLY A 99 9.01 -9.16 4.48
CA GLY A 99 9.75 -9.91 5.49
C GLY A 99 9.04 -11.19 5.91
N VAL A 100 9.32 -11.61 7.13
CA VAL A 100 8.67 -12.73 7.80
C VAL A 100 8.24 -12.25 9.17
N ASP A 101 7.00 -12.50 9.54
CA ASP A 101 6.57 -12.40 10.92
C ASP A 101 6.98 -13.65 11.71
N GLN A 102 7.86 -13.44 12.68
CA GLN A 102 8.34 -14.50 13.56
C GLN A 102 7.25 -15.00 14.53
N ARG A 103 6.11 -14.32 14.64
CA ARG A 103 4.95 -14.77 15.44
C ARG A 103 4.08 -15.77 14.70
N GLU A 104 4.11 -15.78 13.37
CA GLU A 104 3.34 -16.69 12.51
C GLU A 104 3.85 -18.15 12.53
N THR A 105 4.36 -18.58 13.68
CA THR A 105 4.68 -19.99 13.93
C THR A 105 3.45 -20.69 14.54
N GLY A 106 3.14 -21.90 14.06
CA GLY A 106 2.08 -22.72 14.65
C GLY A 106 0.66 -22.19 14.39
N THR A 107 -0.18 -22.12 15.43
CA THR A 107 -1.61 -21.72 15.33
C THR A 107 -1.81 -20.20 15.27
N SER A 108 -0.74 -19.42 15.38
CA SER A 108 -0.73 -17.96 15.31
C SER A 108 -0.36 -17.42 13.92
N ALA A 109 -0.27 -18.29 12.91
CA ALA A 109 -0.18 -17.88 11.52
C ALA A 109 -1.55 -17.38 11.04
N ASP A 110 -1.69 -16.07 10.87
CA ASP A 110 -2.81 -15.45 10.17
C ASP A 110 -2.77 -15.69 8.66
N ASN A 111 -1.72 -16.37 8.15
CA ASN A 111 -1.62 -16.88 6.79
C ASN A 111 -1.79 -15.75 5.76
N ASP A 112 -1.09 -14.66 5.95
CA ASP A 112 -1.01 -13.53 5.03
C ASP A 112 0.40 -13.34 4.44
N PRO A 113 1.06 -14.41 3.92
CA PRO A 113 2.37 -14.24 3.30
C PRO A 113 2.28 -13.21 2.17
N GLY A 114 3.14 -12.20 2.28
CA GLY A 114 3.12 -10.99 1.45
C GLY A 114 2.69 -9.72 2.19
N GLY A 115 2.08 -9.82 3.38
CA GLY A 115 1.75 -8.69 4.27
C GLY A 115 2.88 -8.32 5.22
N ASP A 116 3.72 -9.30 5.56
CA ASP A 116 4.89 -9.11 6.40
C ASP A 116 5.93 -8.15 5.83
N VAL A 117 6.54 -7.38 6.72
CA VAL A 117 7.63 -6.46 6.39
C VAL A 117 8.94 -6.88 7.05
N LEU A 118 10.06 -6.46 6.48
CA LEU A 118 11.37 -6.69 7.06
C LEU A 118 11.43 -6.13 8.49
N GLN A 119 11.89 -6.96 9.42
CA GLN A 119 12.08 -6.56 10.81
C GLN A 119 13.38 -7.14 11.37
N CYS A 120 14.24 -6.30 11.94
CA CYS A 120 15.40 -6.75 12.70
C CYS A 120 15.11 -6.66 14.19
N ARG A 121 14.13 -7.48 14.59
CA ARG A 121 13.64 -7.58 15.96
C ARG A 121 13.79 -9.01 16.43
N THR A 122 14.02 -9.18 17.72
CA THR A 122 14.11 -10.50 18.35
C THR A 122 13.21 -10.55 19.57
N PHE A 123 12.66 -11.72 19.86
CA PHE A 123 11.84 -11.93 21.06
C PHE A 123 12.73 -12.40 22.21
N VAL A 124 12.87 -11.57 23.24
CA VAL A 124 13.74 -11.85 24.40
C VAL A 124 13.02 -11.44 25.68
N ASN A 125 13.04 -12.30 26.70
CA ASN A 125 12.43 -12.04 28.01
C ASN A 125 10.96 -11.63 27.95
N GLY A 126 10.18 -12.21 27.03
CA GLY A 126 8.74 -11.95 26.91
C GLY A 126 8.37 -10.67 26.14
N ALA A 127 9.35 -9.99 25.52
CA ALA A 127 9.11 -8.80 24.73
C ALA A 127 9.93 -8.79 23.43
N TRP A 128 9.42 -8.09 22.42
CA TRP A 128 10.18 -7.78 21.23
C TRP A 128 11.19 -6.67 21.50
N THR A 129 12.41 -6.82 21.01
CA THR A 129 13.39 -5.73 20.99
C THR A 129 12.91 -4.58 20.10
N GLY A 130 13.60 -3.44 20.23
CA GLY A 130 13.56 -2.40 19.19
C GLY A 130 14.05 -2.96 17.86
N ASP A 131 13.60 -2.33 16.78
CA ASP A 131 14.06 -2.64 15.42
C ASP A 131 15.48 -2.10 15.23
N THR A 132 16.43 -2.98 14.92
CA THR A 132 17.83 -2.59 14.71
C THR A 132 18.14 -2.25 13.26
N CYS A 133 17.19 -2.45 12.33
CA CYS A 133 17.31 -2.06 10.92
C CYS A 133 16.12 -1.21 10.42
N PRO A 134 15.70 -0.16 11.15
CA PRO A 134 14.49 0.59 10.80
C PRO A 134 14.58 1.36 9.48
N ARG A 135 15.76 1.39 8.82
CA ARG A 135 16.01 2.08 7.54
C ARG A 135 16.26 1.12 6.38
N ASP A 136 16.10 -0.19 6.60
CA ASP A 136 16.38 -1.21 5.59
C ASP A 136 15.11 -1.56 4.78
N GLY A 137 14.08 -0.71 4.82
CA GLY A 137 12.91 -0.80 3.96
C GLY A 137 11.65 -1.39 4.59
N GLY A 138 11.72 -2.02 5.76
CA GLY A 138 10.54 -2.60 6.42
C GLY A 138 9.51 -1.58 6.92
N LEU A 139 9.89 -0.31 6.97
CA LEU A 139 9.08 0.82 7.46
C LEU A 139 8.78 1.87 6.40
N ASP A 140 9.13 1.61 5.14
CA ASP A 140 9.09 2.61 4.09
C ASP A 140 7.65 2.86 3.63
N GLN A 141 7.03 3.92 4.16
CA GLN A 141 5.84 4.54 3.60
C GLN A 141 6.26 5.80 2.85
N ASN A 142 6.77 5.62 1.65
CA ASN A 142 7.35 6.71 0.87
C ASN A 142 6.28 7.60 0.26
N ILE A 143 6.63 8.86 0.04
CA ILE A 143 5.77 9.85 -0.61
C ILE A 143 6.27 10.07 -2.02
N TYR A 144 5.42 9.76 -3.00
CA TYR A 144 5.70 9.92 -4.42
C TYR A 144 4.80 11.00 -5.02
N GLY A 145 5.20 11.52 -6.18
CA GLY A 145 4.39 12.48 -6.91
C GLY A 145 4.69 12.49 -8.40
N ASP A 146 3.69 12.88 -9.18
CA ASP A 146 3.78 13.02 -10.63
C ASP A 146 2.73 14.02 -11.16
N GLY A 147 2.87 14.41 -12.43
CA GLY A 147 1.88 15.21 -13.15
C GLY A 147 0.50 14.55 -13.16
N ALA A 148 -0.54 15.32 -12.86
CA ALA A 148 -1.91 14.86 -12.88
C ALA A 148 -2.67 15.39 -14.12
N PRO A 149 -3.65 14.62 -14.64
CA PRO A 149 -4.51 15.06 -15.75
C PRO A 149 -5.37 16.30 -15.46
#